data_AF-A0A257HVI9-F1
#
_entry.id   AF-A0A257HVI9-F1
#
_cell.length_a   1.000
_cell.length_b   1.000
_cell.length_c   1.000
_cell.angle_alpha   90.00
_cell.angle_beta   90.00
_cell.angle_gamma   90.00
#
_symmetry.space_group_name_H-M   'P 1'
#
loop_
_entity.id
_entity.type
_entity.pdbx_description
1 polymer ?
#
loop_
_entity_poly.entity_id
_entity_poly.type
_entity_poly.pdbx_seq_one_letter_code
_entity_poly.pdbx_strand_id
1 'polypeptide(L)'
;MHQYLLKYLVLHKQLPLPKVGVFSIEQVSAQIDSTNHLLYPPSQVIRFSQETVAADRHFYDFIVNETGWELVDVMRNIQKFAQQLLTDAQDKHGAILQGIGTLKKEGDGHLLFFADRPLDYLFSQVKIDKSISLAKAATLKQSAYKAKELEGDELRELLGQATDSDTSDNWWVYAFALLLLGVGALLFYYV
;
A
#
# COMPACT_ATOMS: atom_id res chain seq x y z
N MET A 1 17.42 19.04 15.27
CA MET A 1 16.21 18.18 15.31
C MET A 1 15.44 18.17 14.01
N HIS A 2 14.92 19.31 13.53
CA HIS A 2 14.14 19.38 12.28
C HIS A 2 14.75 18.61 11.10
N GLN A 3 16.05 18.78 10.86
CA GLN A 3 16.77 18.07 9.79
C GLN A 3 16.70 16.54 9.90
N TYR A 4 16.85 15.98 11.10
CA TYR A 4 16.80 14.53 11.31
C TYR A 4 15.37 13.98 11.12
N LEU A 5 14.37 14.73 11.56
CA LEU A 5 12.95 14.39 11.36
C LEU A 5 12.59 14.40 9.88
N LEU A 6 13.02 15.43 9.15
CA LEU A 6 12.82 15.52 7.71
C LEU A 6 13.52 14.37 6.98
N LYS A 7 14.78 14.08 7.34
CA LYS A 7 15.54 12.97 6.76
C LYS A 7 14.82 11.64 6.98
N TYR A 8 14.35 11.38 8.20
CA TYR A 8 13.59 10.17 8.52
C TYR A 8 12.29 10.08 7.71
N LEU A 9 11.50 11.17 7.67
CA LEU A 9 10.26 11.22 6.90
C LEU A 9 10.48 10.92 5.42
N VAL A 10 11.53 11.47 4.82
CA VAL A 10 11.84 11.26 3.39
C VAL A 10 12.25 9.81 3.11
N LEU A 11 13.05 9.20 4.00
CA LEU A 11 13.54 7.84 3.84
C LEU A 11 12.46 6.79 4.10
N HIS A 12 11.72 6.94 5.20
CA HIS A 12 10.76 5.94 5.66
C HIS A 12 9.32 6.23 5.24
N LYS A 13 9.06 7.38 4.59
CA LYS A 13 7.73 7.86 4.16
C LYS A 13 6.74 8.06 5.30
N GLN A 14 7.16 7.86 6.54
CA GLN A 14 6.34 8.02 7.74
C GLN A 14 7.20 8.60 8.86
N LEU A 15 6.61 9.47 9.66
CA LEU A 15 7.21 10.07 10.84
C LEU A 15 6.17 10.11 11.96
N PRO A 16 6.19 9.15 12.89
CA PRO A 16 5.37 9.18 14.08
C PRO A 16 5.97 10.15 15.11
N LEU A 17 5.21 11.17 15.51
CA LEU A 17 5.57 12.07 16.61
C LEU A 17 4.69 11.78 17.83
N PRO A 18 5.27 11.36 18.97
CA PRO A 18 4.51 11.05 20.17
C PRO A 18 3.61 12.21 20.61
N LYS A 19 2.35 11.92 20.91
CA LYS A 19 1.31 12.88 21.35
C LYS A 19 0.88 13.92 20.30
N VAL A 20 1.53 13.98 19.14
CA VAL A 20 1.19 14.90 18.04
C VAL A 20 0.37 14.17 16.99
N GLY A 21 0.91 13.08 16.44
CA GLY A 21 0.30 12.35 15.33
C GLY A 21 1.37 11.77 14.40
N VAL A 22 0.93 11.35 13.22
CA VAL A 22 1.79 10.75 12.20
C VAL A 22 1.79 11.60 10.95
N PHE A 23 2.99 11.93 10.47
CA PHE A 23 3.18 12.49 9.13
C PHE A 23 3.51 11.37 8.16
N SER A 24 2.90 11.37 6.98
CA SER A 24 3.17 10.38 5.94
C SER A 24 3.36 11.05 4.59
N ILE A 25 4.24 10.51 3.76
CA ILE A 25 4.39 10.91 2.35
C ILE A 25 3.57 9.95 1.51
N GLU A 26 2.56 10.49 0.83
CA GLU A 26 1.72 9.74 -0.10
C GLU A 26 2.00 10.15 -1.54
N GLN A 27 1.91 9.17 -2.44
CA GLN A 27 1.96 9.39 -3.88
C GLN A 27 0.55 9.68 -4.39
N VAL A 28 0.39 10.84 -5.00
CA VAL A 28 -0.83 11.24 -5.72
C VAL A 28 -0.59 10.96 -7.19
N SER A 29 -1.43 10.10 -7.77
CA SER A 29 -1.38 9.82 -9.21
C SER A 29 -1.70 11.07 -10.03
N ALA A 30 -1.26 11.08 -11.29
CA ALA A 30 -1.59 12.14 -12.22
C ALA A 30 -3.12 12.37 -12.27
N GLN A 31 -3.53 13.63 -12.18
CA GLN A 31 -4.93 14.00 -12.21
C GLN A 31 -5.23 14.82 -13.45
N ILE A 32 -6.40 14.60 -14.04
CA ILE A 32 -6.84 15.36 -15.20
C ILE A 32 -8.01 16.22 -14.76
N ASP A 33 -7.81 17.53 -14.80
CA ASP A 33 -8.89 18.48 -14.66
C ASP A 33 -9.56 18.67 -16.02
N SER A 34 -10.73 18.06 -16.17
CA SER A 34 -11.53 18.13 -17.38
C SER A 34 -12.19 19.50 -17.58
N THR A 35 -12.33 20.30 -16.52
CA THR A 35 -12.90 21.66 -16.59
C THR A 35 -11.90 22.62 -17.20
N ASN A 36 -10.65 22.55 -16.74
CA ASN A 36 -9.58 23.44 -17.18
C ASN A 36 -8.68 22.85 -18.28
N HIS A 37 -8.93 21.59 -18.69
CA HIS A 37 -8.10 20.84 -19.65
C HIS A 37 -6.62 20.77 -19.24
N LEU A 38 -6.37 20.52 -17.95
CA LEU A 38 -5.03 20.46 -17.37
C LEU A 38 -4.70 19.04 -16.93
N LEU A 39 -3.51 18.59 -17.27
CA LEU A 39 -2.89 17.39 -16.71
C LEU A 39 -1.98 17.81 -15.57
N TYR A 40 -2.34 17.40 -14.36
CA TYR A 40 -1.48 17.46 -13.19
C TYR A 40 -0.58 16.22 -13.18
N PRO A 41 0.74 16.38 -13.09
CA PRO A 41 1.68 15.28 -12.99
C PRO A 41 1.49 14.51 -11.68
N PRO A 42 1.95 13.24 -11.61
CA PRO A 42 1.98 12.54 -10.34
C PRO A 42 2.91 13.27 -9.37
N SER A 43 2.51 13.38 -8.10
CA SER A 43 3.26 14.12 -7.11
C SER A 43 3.26 13.46 -5.73
N GLN A 44 4.13 13.95 -4.85
CA GLN A 44 4.21 13.51 -3.46
C GLN A 44 3.67 14.58 -2.54
N VAL A 45 2.74 14.20 -1.67
CA VAL A 45 2.16 15.09 -0.67
C VAL A 45 2.44 14.56 0.72
N ILE A 46 2.70 15.47 1.66
CA ILE A 46 2.79 15.13 3.08
C ILE A 46 1.38 15.23 3.66
N ARG A 47 0.89 14.15 4.26
CA ARG A 47 -0.35 14.13 5.04
C ARG A 47 -0.05 14.03 6.51
N PHE A 48 -0.98 14.55 7.30
CA PHE A 48 -0.94 14.46 8.75
C PHE A 48 -2.21 13.76 9.25
N SER A 49 -2.03 12.77 10.13
CA SER A 49 -3.10 12.13 10.87
C SER A 49 -2.85 12.35 12.36
N GLN A 50 -3.90 12.72 13.11
CA GLN A 50 -3.84 12.93 14.56
C GLN A 50 -3.88 11.60 15.35
N GLU A 51 -3.70 10.46 14.69
CA GLU A 51 -3.58 9.17 15.35
C GLU A 51 -2.33 9.11 16.23
N THR A 52 -2.53 8.89 17.53
CA THR A 52 -1.43 8.75 18.49
C THR A 52 -0.85 7.35 18.39
N VAL A 53 0.02 7.15 17.42
CA VAL A 53 0.85 5.95 17.29
C VAL A 53 2.11 6.14 18.13
N ALA A 54 2.48 5.13 18.91
CA ALA A 54 3.75 5.13 19.60
C ALA A 54 4.88 5.13 18.57
N ALA A 55 5.87 6.00 18.74
CA ALA A 55 7.02 6.00 17.85
C ALA A 55 7.75 4.65 17.95
N ASP A 56 8.02 4.05 16.80
CA ASP A 56 8.65 2.73 16.72
C ASP A 56 10.11 2.81 17.16
N ARG A 57 10.67 1.69 17.63
CA ARG A 57 12.07 1.57 18.01
C ARG A 57 13.01 1.97 16.87
N HIS A 58 12.66 1.60 15.64
CA HIS A 58 13.40 1.98 14.42
C HIS A 58 13.60 3.49 14.28
N PHE A 59 12.60 4.30 14.68
CA PHE A 59 12.72 5.75 14.63
C PHE A 59 13.77 6.25 15.61
N TYR A 60 13.74 5.77 16.85
CA TYR A 60 14.71 6.19 17.86
C TYR A 60 16.12 5.71 17.52
N ASP A 61 16.28 4.48 17.06
CA ASP A 61 17.56 3.91 16.64
C ASP A 61 18.16 4.68 15.45
N PHE A 62 17.33 5.12 14.50
CA PHE A 62 17.78 5.99 13.41
C PHE A 62 18.37 7.30 13.92
N ILE A 63 17.67 7.97 14.85
CA ILE A 63 18.15 9.26 15.39
C ILE A 63 19.42 9.06 16.23
N VAL A 64 19.52 7.97 16.99
CA VAL A 64 20.75 7.60 17.72
C VAL A 64 21.92 7.46 16.74
N ASN A 65 21.72 6.74 15.63
CA ASN A 65 22.77 6.55 14.62
C ASN A 65 23.21 7.85 13.94
N GLU A 66 22.27 8.78 13.70
CA GLU A 66 22.56 10.06 13.06
C GLU A 66 23.19 11.10 14.01
N THR A 67 22.87 11.05 15.30
CA THR A 67 23.31 12.05 16.29
C THR A 67 24.47 11.59 17.17
N GLY A 68 24.67 10.27 17.31
CA GLY A 68 25.59 9.68 18.27
C GLY A 68 25.16 9.82 19.74
N TRP A 69 23.92 10.25 20.00
CA TRP A 69 23.41 10.43 21.36
C TRP A 69 22.93 9.12 21.97
N GLU A 70 22.90 9.04 23.30
CA GLU A 70 22.30 7.90 23.98
C GLU A 70 20.78 7.85 23.75
N LEU A 71 20.23 6.63 23.67
CA LEU A 71 18.81 6.39 23.42
C LEU A 71 17.90 7.16 24.39
N VAL A 72 18.26 7.19 25.68
CA VAL A 72 17.48 7.89 26.73
C VAL A 72 17.42 9.39 26.45
N ASP A 73 18.51 9.98 25.98
CA ASP A 73 18.58 11.40 25.65
C ASP A 73 17.79 11.71 24.38
N VAL A 74 17.86 10.85 23.37
CA VAL A 74 17.05 10.98 22.14
C VAL A 74 15.56 10.94 22.48
N MET A 75 15.11 9.94 23.25
CA MET A 75 13.71 9.82 23.66
C MET A 75 13.22 11.07 24.39
N ARG A 76 14.02 11.56 25.35
CA ARG A 76 13.70 12.78 26.12
C ARG A 76 13.63 14.02 25.21
N ASN A 77 14.58 14.18 24.29
CA ASN A 77 14.61 15.33 23.39
C ASN A 77 13.46 15.31 22.38
N ILE A 78 13.11 14.15 21.82
CA ILE A 78 11.95 14.00 20.94
C ILE A 78 10.66 14.31 21.69
N GLN A 79 10.51 13.82 22.91
CA GLN A 79 9.31 14.10 23.71
C GLN A 79 9.20 15.59 24.04
N LYS A 80 10.29 16.24 24.44
CA LYS A 80 10.33 17.69 24.66
C LYS A 80 9.98 18.46 23.39
N PHE A 81 10.54 18.06 22.25
CA PHE A 81 10.25 18.66 20.96
C PHE A 81 8.77 18.54 20.59
N ALA A 82 8.19 17.35 20.73
CA ALA A 82 6.77 17.12 20.45
C ALA A 82 5.84 17.95 21.36
N GLN A 83 6.20 18.09 22.64
CA GLN A 83 5.46 18.96 23.56
C GLN A 83 5.56 20.43 23.18
N GLN A 84 6.77 20.89 22.82
CA GLN A 84 6.98 22.26 22.36
C GLN A 84 6.18 22.54 21.08
N LEU A 85 6.18 21.60 20.14
CA LEU A 85 5.40 21.67 18.91
C LEU A 85 3.89 21.81 19.17
N LEU A 86 3.34 21.08 20.14
CA LEU A 86 1.93 21.20 20.54
C LEU A 86 1.59 22.54 21.20
N THR A 87 2.53 23.10 21.96
CA THR A 87 2.40 24.43 22.56
C THR A 87 2.43 25.50 21.47
N ASP A 88 3.40 25.43 20.57
CA ASP A 88 3.56 26.39 19.47
C ASP A 88 2.38 26.31 18.47
N ALA A 89 1.75 25.13 18.32
CA ALA A 89 0.58 24.96 17.46
C ALA A 89 -0.67 25.68 18.01
N GLN A 90 -0.69 26.02 19.31
CA GLN A 90 -1.76 26.82 19.93
C GLN A 90 -1.57 28.33 19.71
N ASP A 91 -0.36 28.77 19.35
CA ASP A 91 -0.09 30.17 19.05
C ASP A 91 -0.66 30.57 17.68
N LYS A 92 -0.92 31.86 17.47
CA LYS A 92 -1.50 32.42 16.24
C LYS A 92 -0.68 32.11 14.99
N HIS A 93 0.64 31.98 15.15
CA HIS A 93 1.57 31.70 14.07
C HIS A 93 1.59 30.21 13.67
N GLY A 94 1.18 29.31 14.58
CA GLY A 94 1.31 27.87 14.40
C GLY A 94 2.74 27.37 14.63
N ALA A 95 2.88 26.05 14.78
CA ALA A 95 4.16 25.39 14.95
C ALA A 95 4.78 25.06 13.60
N ILE A 96 5.96 25.60 13.33
CA ILE A 96 6.67 25.41 12.05
C ILE A 96 7.63 24.24 12.17
N LEU A 97 7.39 23.17 11.40
CA LEU A 97 8.35 22.11 11.15
C LEU A 97 9.09 22.39 9.83
N GLN A 98 10.30 22.92 9.93
CA GLN A 98 11.10 23.30 8.76
C GLN A 98 11.21 22.16 7.74
N GLY A 99 10.75 22.40 6.51
CA GLY A 99 10.80 21.45 5.40
C GLY A 99 9.72 20.36 5.42
N ILE A 100 8.87 20.32 6.44
CA ILE A 100 7.70 19.42 6.52
C ILE A 100 6.42 20.25 6.33
N GLY A 101 6.21 21.24 7.20
CA GLY A 101 5.01 22.09 7.16
C GLY A 101 4.73 22.81 8.47
N THR A 102 3.56 23.44 8.55
CA THR A 102 3.08 24.16 9.72
C THR A 102 1.86 23.47 10.31
N LEU A 103 1.88 23.23 11.62
CA LEU A 103 0.73 22.76 12.40
C LEU A 103 0.02 23.93 13.07
N LYS A 104 -1.31 23.93 13.02
CA LYS A 104 -2.16 24.90 13.72
C LYS A 104 -3.30 24.20 14.41
N LYS A 105 -3.60 24.60 15.64
CA LYS A 105 -4.77 24.11 16.35
C LYS A 105 -6.00 24.94 15.95
N GLU A 106 -7.05 24.25 15.52
CA GLU A 106 -8.34 24.86 15.24
C GLU A 106 -9.19 24.94 16.52
N GLY A 107 -10.22 25.79 16.52
CA GLY A 107 -11.01 26.12 17.71
C GLY A 107 -11.78 24.94 18.33
N ASP A 108 -11.95 23.86 17.58
CA ASP A 108 -12.58 22.59 18.01
C ASP A 108 -11.59 21.63 18.70
N GLY A 109 -10.31 21.95 18.72
CA GLY A 109 -9.26 21.12 19.30
C GLY A 109 -8.53 20.22 18.31
N HIS A 110 -8.92 20.21 17.04
CA HIS A 110 -8.22 19.48 15.99
C HIS A 110 -6.95 20.20 15.52
N LEU A 111 -5.99 19.43 15.02
CA LEU A 111 -4.74 19.95 14.46
C LEU A 111 -4.84 19.96 12.93
N LEU A 112 -4.78 21.16 12.36
CA LEU A 112 -4.65 21.40 10.93
C LEU A 112 -3.18 21.41 10.53
N PHE A 113 -2.88 20.80 9.38
CA PHE A 113 -1.53 20.74 8.82
C PHE A 113 -1.48 21.40 7.45
N PHE A 114 -0.47 22.25 7.26
CA PHE A 114 -0.17 22.92 6.01
C PHE A 114 1.25 22.55 5.56
N ALA A 115 1.40 21.76 4.48
CA ALA A 115 2.70 21.35 3.99
C ALA A 115 3.53 22.55 3.48
N ASP A 116 4.84 22.56 3.77
CA ASP A 116 5.72 23.71 3.48
C ASP A 116 5.98 23.86 1.97
N ARG A 117 6.03 22.74 1.24
CA ARG A 117 6.22 22.70 -0.21
C ARG A 117 5.55 21.47 -0.83
N PRO A 118 4.50 21.60 -1.65
CA PRO A 118 4.26 20.62 -2.68
C PRO A 118 5.39 20.76 -3.71
N LEU A 119 6.10 19.67 -4.01
CA LEU A 119 7.11 19.65 -5.09
C LEU A 119 6.49 19.92 -6.48
N ASP A 120 5.16 20.05 -6.55
CA ASP A 120 4.35 20.35 -7.72
C ASP A 120 4.83 21.57 -8.52
N TYR A 121 5.44 22.57 -7.89
CA TYR A 121 6.01 23.72 -8.62
C TYR A 121 7.14 23.32 -9.60
N LEU A 122 7.89 22.25 -9.30
CA LEU A 122 8.95 21.78 -10.19
C LEU A 122 8.42 21.08 -11.44
N PHE A 123 7.15 20.69 -11.43
CA PHE A 123 6.52 19.96 -12.53
C PHE A 123 5.47 20.85 -13.18
N SER A 124 5.76 21.30 -14.41
CA SER A 124 4.82 22.11 -15.16
C SER A 124 3.58 21.31 -15.54
N GLN A 125 2.42 21.92 -15.29
CA GLN A 125 1.13 21.40 -15.73
C GLN A 125 1.09 21.42 -17.26
N VAL A 126 0.59 20.36 -17.87
CA VAL A 126 0.50 20.27 -19.32
C VAL A 126 -0.95 20.53 -19.75
N LYS A 127 -1.14 21.47 -20.69
CA LYS A 127 -2.45 21.67 -21.32
C LYS A 127 -2.74 20.50 -22.25
N ILE A 128 -3.89 19.87 -22.06
CA ILE A 128 -4.34 18.78 -22.90
C ILE A 128 -5.14 19.37 -24.07
N ASP A 129 -4.85 18.93 -25.29
CA ASP A 129 -5.62 19.31 -26.47
C ASP A 129 -7.04 18.70 -26.39
N LYS A 130 -8.05 19.46 -26.84
CA LYS A 130 -9.47 19.05 -26.82
C LYS A 130 -9.76 17.78 -27.64
N SER A 131 -8.84 17.37 -28.51
CA SER A 131 -8.90 16.12 -29.28
C SER A 131 -8.73 14.85 -28.45
N ILE A 132 -8.20 14.94 -27.22
CA ILE A 132 -8.10 13.78 -26.33
C ILE A 132 -9.47 13.60 -25.65
N SER A 133 -10.29 12.71 -26.22
CA SER A 133 -11.51 12.23 -25.59
C SER A 133 -11.14 11.40 -24.36
N LEU A 134 -11.25 12.01 -23.18
CA LEU A 134 -11.09 11.34 -21.91
C LEU A 134 -12.31 10.47 -21.68
N ALA A 135 -12.28 9.26 -22.25
CA ALA A 135 -13.21 8.21 -21.88
C ALA A 135 -13.16 8.08 -20.35
N LYS A 136 -14.28 8.42 -19.72
CA LYS A 136 -14.51 8.44 -18.28
C LYS A 136 -13.94 7.16 -17.64
N ALA A 137 -12.71 7.24 -17.14
CA ALA A 137 -12.03 6.11 -16.47
C ALA A 137 -12.75 5.68 -15.18
N ALA A 138 -13.79 6.41 -14.76
CA ALA A 138 -14.68 6.04 -13.66
C ALA A 138 -15.76 5.00 -14.02
N THR A 139 -15.75 4.44 -15.24
CA THR A 139 -16.68 3.36 -15.65
C THR A 139 -15.97 2.13 -16.21
N LEU A 140 -14.75 1.85 -15.76
CA LEU A 140 -14.27 0.46 -15.70
C LEU A 140 -14.46 -0.06 -14.28
N LYS A 141 -15.71 -0.02 -13.79
CA LYS A 141 -16.16 -1.12 -12.94
C LYS A 141 -15.99 -2.37 -13.79
N GLN A 142 -14.90 -3.10 -13.57
CA GLN A 142 -14.84 -4.55 -13.51
C GLN A 142 -16.02 -5.26 -14.22
N SER A 143 -16.11 -5.08 -15.52
CA SER A 143 -17.07 -5.73 -16.41
C SER A 143 -16.38 -5.66 -17.77
N ALA A 144 -15.88 -6.73 -18.37
CA ALA A 144 -16.09 -8.12 -18.14
C ALA A 144 -14.78 -8.84 -18.49
N TYR A 145 -13.98 -9.20 -17.49
CA TYR A 145 -13.38 -10.54 -17.56
C TYR A 145 -14.48 -11.47 -17.09
N LYS A 146 -15.40 -11.75 -18.01
CA LYS A 146 -16.16 -12.99 -17.93
C LYS A 146 -15.06 -14.04 -18.07
N ALA A 147 -14.60 -14.57 -16.95
CA ALA A 147 -13.88 -15.83 -16.95
C ALA A 147 -14.87 -16.80 -17.58
N LYS A 148 -14.80 -16.95 -18.91
CA LYS A 148 -15.29 -18.15 -19.56
C LYS A 148 -14.44 -19.22 -18.87
N GLU A 149 -15.06 -20.00 -18.00
CA GLU A 149 -14.49 -21.28 -17.60
C GLU A 149 -14.17 -21.97 -18.92
N LEU A 150 -12.91 -21.89 -19.32
CA LEU A 150 -12.43 -22.62 -20.47
C LEU A 150 -12.47 -24.06 -20.01
N GLU A 151 -13.43 -24.81 -20.52
CA GLU A 151 -13.52 -26.24 -20.30
C GLU A 151 -12.21 -26.88 -20.79
N GLY A 152 -11.78 -27.94 -20.10
CA GLY A 152 -10.40 -28.43 -20.10
C GLY A 152 -9.77 -28.71 -21.46
N ASP A 153 -10.57 -28.90 -22.52
CA ASP A 153 -10.08 -29.13 -23.88
C ASP A 153 -9.52 -27.86 -24.53
N GLU A 154 -10.15 -26.69 -24.35
CA GLU A 154 -9.67 -25.41 -24.91
C GLU A 154 -8.37 -24.94 -24.22
N LEU A 155 -8.22 -25.27 -22.92
CA LEU A 155 -6.99 -25.00 -22.15
C LEU A 155 -5.83 -25.94 -22.53
N ARG A 156 -6.12 -27.20 -22.87
CA ARG A 156 -5.10 -28.19 -23.29
C ARG A 156 -4.48 -27.84 -24.63
N GLU A 157 -5.26 -27.26 -25.55
CA GLU A 157 -4.75 -26.81 -26.85
C GLU A 157 -3.83 -25.59 -26.71
N LEU A 158 -4.17 -24.64 -25.83
CA LEU A 158 -3.39 -23.43 -25.58
C LEU A 158 -2.08 -23.67 -24.83
N LEU A 159 -2.03 -24.66 -23.93
CA LEU A 159 -0.89 -24.90 -23.04
C LEU A 159 0.15 -25.88 -23.60
N GLY A 160 -0.06 -26.45 -24.78
CA GLY A 160 0.93 -27.23 -25.52
C GLY A 160 1.36 -28.52 -24.80
N GLN A 161 0.79 -29.65 -25.23
CA GLN A 161 1.23 -31.04 -24.95
C GLN A 161 2.28 -31.21 -23.83
N ALA A 162 1.84 -31.10 -22.57
CA ALA A 162 2.52 -31.80 -21.49
C ALA A 162 2.29 -33.30 -21.72
N THR A 163 3.35 -33.99 -22.12
CA THR A 163 3.39 -35.43 -22.34
C THR A 163 3.41 -36.11 -20.96
N ASP A 164 2.28 -36.08 -20.27
CA ASP A 164 2.06 -36.98 -19.14
C ASP A 164 1.51 -38.28 -19.71
N SER A 165 2.35 -39.31 -19.67
CA SER A 165 2.01 -40.68 -20.03
C SER A 165 0.85 -41.14 -19.16
N ASP A 166 -0.35 -41.19 -19.74
CA ASP A 166 -1.50 -41.95 -19.25
C ASP A 166 -1.10 -43.44 -19.15
N THR A 167 -0.43 -43.78 -18.05
CA THR A 167 -0.47 -45.16 -17.56
C THR A 167 -1.85 -45.31 -16.93
N SER A 168 -2.83 -45.63 -17.78
CA SER A 168 -4.17 -45.97 -17.36
C SER A 168 -4.07 -47.19 -16.44
N ASP A 169 -4.02 -46.93 -15.14
CA ASP A 169 -3.94 -47.98 -14.14
C ASP A 169 -5.28 -48.72 -14.20
N ASN A 170 -5.27 -49.88 -14.85
CA ASN A 170 -6.44 -50.68 -15.19
C ASN A 170 -7.00 -51.38 -13.95
N TRP A 171 -7.35 -50.60 -12.92
CA TRP A 171 -7.85 -51.08 -11.64
C TRP A 171 -9.07 -52.00 -11.79
N TRP A 172 -9.90 -51.72 -12.79
CA TRP A 172 -11.08 -52.51 -13.14
C TRP A 172 -10.74 -53.96 -13.52
N VAL A 173 -9.53 -54.24 -14.02
CA VAL A 173 -9.08 -55.61 -14.32
C VAL A 173 -8.91 -56.42 -13.04
N TYR A 174 -8.40 -55.82 -11.95
CA TYR A 174 -8.32 -56.48 -10.65
C TYR A 174 -9.71 -56.75 -10.06
N ALA A 175 -10.66 -55.86 -10.29
CA ALA A 175 -12.05 -56.07 -9.87
C ALA A 175 -12.69 -57.26 -10.60
N PHE A 176 -12.47 -57.39 -11.91
CA PHE A 176 -12.95 -58.55 -12.68
C PHE A 176 -12.27 -59.86 -12.27
N ALA A 177 -10.96 -59.82 -11.99
CA ALA A 177 -10.22 -60.99 -11.51
C ALA A 177 -10.78 -61.50 -10.17
N LEU A 178 -11.07 -60.59 -9.22
CA LEU A 178 -11.69 -60.95 -7.94
C LEU A 178 -13.10 -61.51 -8.09
N LEU A 179 -13.91 -60.96 -9.01
CA LEU A 179 -15.26 -61.44 -9.27
C LEU A 179 -15.24 -62.88 -9.81
N LEU A 180 -14.37 -63.17 -10.78
CA LEU A 180 -14.22 -64.53 -11.33
C LEU A 180 -13.75 -65.53 -10.26
N LEU A 181 -12.83 -65.13 -9.39
CA LEU A 181 -12.36 -65.95 -8.28
C LEU A 181 -13.49 -66.26 -7.28
N GLY A 182 -14.31 -65.26 -6.95
CA GLY A 182 -15.46 -65.43 -6.06
C GLY A 182 -16.53 -66.35 -6.65
N VAL A 183 -16.87 -66.20 -7.93
CA VAL A 183 -17.83 -67.07 -8.62
C VAL A 183 -17.30 -68.50 -8.72
N GLY A 184 -16.01 -68.68 -9.02
CA GLY A 184 -15.36 -70.00 -9.05
C GLY A 184 -15.45 -70.71 -7.70
N ALA A 185 -15.18 -70.01 -6.60
CA ALA A 185 -15.30 -70.56 -5.25
C ALA A 185 -16.74 -70.97 -4.90
N LEU A 186 -17.72 -70.16 -5.30
CA LEU A 186 -19.14 -70.46 -5.10
C LEU A 186 -19.60 -71.70 -5.88
N LEU A 187 -19.14 -71.85 -7.13
CA LEU A 187 -19.43 -73.04 -7.93
C LEU A 187 -18.77 -74.30 -7.35
N PHE A 188 -17.54 -74.20 -6.84
CA PHE A 188 -16.87 -75.32 -6.18
C PHE A 188 -17.53 -75.73 -4.85
N TYR A 189 -18.16 -74.78 -4.15
CA TYR A 189 -18.88 -75.09 -2.91
C TYR A 189 -20.21 -75.81 -3.15
N TYR A 190 -20.85 -75.62 -4.31
CA TYR A 190 -22.17 -76.15 -4.63
C TYR A 190 -22.16 -77.39 -5.55
N VAL A 191 -20.97 -77.83 -5.99
CA VAL A 191 -20.69 -79.08 -6.71
C VAL A 191 -20.09 -80.09 -5.76
#